data_AF-A0A507WHM9-F1
#
_entry.id   AF-A0A507WHM9-F1
#
_cell.length_a   1.000
_cell.length_b   1.000
_cell.length_c   1.000
_cell.angle_alpha   90.00
_cell.angle_beta   90.00
_cell.angle_gamma   90.00
#
_symmetry.space_group_name_H-M   'P 1'
#
loop_
_entity.id
_entity.type
_entity.pdbx_description
1 polymer ?
#
loop_
_entity_poly.entity_id
_entity_poly.type
_entity_poly.pdbx_seq_one_letter_code
_entity_poly.pdbx_strand_id
1 'polypeptide(L)'
;MKQSQLDEVLACLPTGKTSFYYHRDRYVLYLLQRLQHNGGMRTIRDVKKSRYAHWLNKPFIKAWLASIGRDDVSLDELLYHWPKDTAAATYLLSLGQWGNETWNTWYQTSRAGINAVLQLNLPFEHQKVFEQQGIEQIWRASRWHHPMSESRLTMAWARLDWDWQTGQAIIEEIQSDWLRDYPDLLAEAVLAKARGESSVWRGGEIPLETVFSYQSMFTQHQKTWSEAMLTAALWFLQQELGFKEVFYHGWQTGNAVKRLGEDHVPPRSLYTELPEKFAFERVNQGPLFLERDPKVKKVKKRQDVWQWYRWAA
;
A
#
# COMPACT_ATOMS: atom_id res chain seq x y z
N MET A 1 12.37 6.48 -12.10
CA MET A 1 12.65 7.93 -12.24
C MET A 1 14.15 8.20 -12.08
N LYS A 2 14.62 9.42 -12.39
CA LYS A 2 16.00 9.85 -12.09
C LYS A 2 16.14 10.26 -10.61
N GLN A 3 17.34 10.22 -10.04
CA GLN A 3 17.57 10.61 -8.64
C GLN A 3 17.07 12.04 -8.36
N SER A 4 17.42 12.98 -9.24
CA SER A 4 17.06 14.40 -9.07
C SER A 4 15.55 14.65 -8.96
N GLN A 5 14.72 13.82 -9.61
CA GLN A 5 13.26 13.95 -9.52
C GLN A 5 12.72 13.54 -8.15
N LEU A 6 13.34 12.53 -7.53
CA LEU A 6 12.98 12.10 -6.18
C LEU A 6 13.47 13.10 -5.14
N ASP A 7 14.69 13.60 -5.30
CA ASP A 7 15.28 14.59 -4.39
C ASP A 7 14.43 15.87 -4.31
N GLU A 8 13.90 16.33 -5.46
CA GLU A 8 12.98 17.47 -5.52
C GLU A 8 11.71 17.22 -4.69
N VAL A 9 11.08 16.06 -4.85
CA VAL A 9 9.90 15.69 -4.06
C VAL A 9 10.23 15.62 -2.57
N LEU A 10 11.34 14.97 -2.20
CA LEU A 10 11.77 14.85 -0.81
C LEU A 10 12.03 16.22 -0.16
N ALA A 11 12.58 17.18 -0.90
CA ALA A 11 12.81 18.53 -0.42
C ALA A 11 11.51 19.31 -0.17
N CYS A 12 10.43 18.98 -0.88
CA CYS A 12 9.13 19.63 -0.71
C CYS A 12 8.26 18.99 0.40
N LEU A 13 8.49 17.71 0.73
CA LEU A 13 7.63 16.99 1.66
C LEU A 13 7.89 17.36 3.13
N PRO A 14 6.84 17.44 3.96
CA PRO A 14 7.00 17.64 5.40
C PRO A 14 7.66 16.42 6.03
N THR A 15 8.89 16.60 6.52
CA THR A 15 9.79 15.52 6.97
C THR A 15 9.18 14.65 8.08
N GLY A 16 8.57 13.52 7.70
CA GLY A 16 8.05 12.51 8.62
C GLY A 16 6.86 12.94 9.48
N LYS A 17 6.09 13.95 9.05
CA LYS A 17 4.95 14.53 9.79
C LYS A 17 3.59 14.29 9.14
N THR A 18 3.53 13.66 7.97
CA THR A 18 2.27 13.39 7.29
C THR A 18 1.50 12.27 7.99
N SER A 19 0.48 12.66 8.77
CA SER A 19 -0.41 11.72 9.43
C SER A 19 -1.42 11.14 8.44
N PHE A 20 -1.52 9.82 8.40
CA PHE A 20 -2.47 9.10 7.58
C PHE A 20 -3.37 8.24 8.46
N TYR A 21 -4.57 8.76 8.71
CA TYR A 21 -5.57 8.06 9.50
C TYR A 21 -6.23 6.98 8.64
N TYR A 22 -6.54 5.83 9.21
CA TYR A 22 -7.24 4.78 8.46
C TYR A 22 -8.06 3.89 9.38
N HIS A 23 -9.29 3.60 8.97
CA HIS A 23 -10.10 2.53 9.52
C HIS A 23 -10.53 1.62 8.38
N ARG A 24 -10.95 0.39 8.72
CA ARG A 24 -11.43 -0.58 7.73
C ARG A 24 -12.47 0.03 6.79
N ASP A 25 -12.34 -0.28 5.50
CA ASP A 25 -13.20 0.22 4.41
C ASP A 25 -13.16 1.74 4.16
N ARG A 26 -12.29 2.52 4.84
CA ARG A 26 -12.15 3.97 4.61
C ARG A 26 -11.79 4.32 3.16
N TYR A 27 -11.12 3.41 2.45
CA TYR A 27 -10.78 3.60 1.04
C TYR A 27 -12.01 3.93 0.18
N VAL A 28 -13.20 3.44 0.54
CA VAL A 28 -14.45 3.75 -0.16
C VAL A 28 -14.74 5.25 -0.12
N LEU A 29 -14.56 5.91 1.03
CA LEU A 29 -14.80 7.35 1.16
C LEU A 29 -13.81 8.13 0.28
N TYR A 30 -12.55 7.71 0.25
CA TYR A 30 -11.54 8.30 -0.64
C TYR A 30 -11.94 8.19 -2.12
N LEU A 31 -12.41 7.02 -2.56
CA LEU A 31 -12.85 6.80 -3.93
C LEU A 31 -14.12 7.59 -4.28
N LEU A 32 -15.08 7.67 -3.35
CA LEU A 32 -16.30 8.46 -3.52
C LEU A 32 -16.00 9.96 -3.59
N GLN A 33 -15.10 10.48 -2.76
CA GLN A 33 -14.66 11.88 -2.80
C GLN A 33 -14.05 12.21 -4.16
N ARG A 34 -13.26 11.31 -4.73
CA ARG A 34 -12.73 11.47 -6.08
C ARG A 34 -13.82 11.49 -7.14
N LEU A 35 -14.78 10.54 -7.09
CA LEU A 35 -15.90 10.51 -8.04
C LEU A 35 -16.81 11.73 -7.90
N GLN A 36 -16.89 12.33 -6.72
CA GLN A 36 -17.51 13.61 -6.52
C GLN A 36 -16.72 14.71 -7.24
N HIS A 37 -15.43 14.85 -6.97
CA HIS A 37 -14.61 15.92 -7.56
C HIS A 37 -14.53 15.83 -9.09
N ASN A 38 -14.35 14.63 -9.65
CA ASN A 38 -14.06 14.45 -11.08
C ASN A 38 -15.23 13.90 -11.90
N GLY A 39 -16.12 13.11 -11.28
CA GLY A 39 -17.21 12.40 -11.95
C GLY A 39 -18.59 13.04 -11.79
N GLY A 40 -18.70 14.15 -11.05
CA GLY A 40 -19.96 14.87 -10.87
C GLY A 40 -20.99 14.19 -9.95
N MET A 41 -20.60 13.14 -9.23
CA MET A 41 -21.46 12.46 -8.26
C MET A 41 -21.72 13.38 -7.06
N ARG A 42 -22.99 13.67 -6.71
CA ARG A 42 -23.31 14.65 -5.64
C ARG A 42 -24.14 14.08 -4.50
N THR A 43 -24.89 13.01 -4.73
CA THR A 43 -25.84 12.46 -3.77
C THR A 43 -25.66 10.97 -3.57
N ILE A 44 -26.18 10.43 -2.46
CA ILE A 44 -26.24 8.97 -2.24
C ILE A 44 -27.07 8.28 -3.34
N ARG A 45 -28.09 8.95 -3.89
CA ARG A 45 -28.88 8.44 -5.01
C ARG A 45 -28.03 8.23 -6.27
N ASP A 46 -27.08 9.12 -6.55
CA ASP A 46 -26.17 8.97 -7.69
C ASP A 46 -25.28 7.73 -7.51
N VAL A 47 -24.75 7.52 -6.29
CA VAL A 47 -23.98 6.31 -5.95
C VAL A 47 -24.83 5.05 -6.17
N LYS A 48 -26.06 5.02 -5.65
CA LYS A 48 -27.01 3.89 -5.77
C LYS A 48 -27.30 3.52 -7.24
N LYS A 49 -27.32 4.51 -8.15
CA LYS A 49 -27.58 4.31 -9.58
C LYS A 49 -26.33 3.97 -10.41
N SER A 50 -25.16 4.02 -9.80
CA SER A 50 -23.87 3.79 -10.48
C SER A 50 -23.37 2.35 -10.31
N ARG A 51 -22.30 1.99 -11.03
CA ARG A 51 -21.55 0.74 -10.81
C ARG A 51 -20.97 0.62 -9.39
N TYR A 52 -20.91 1.71 -8.64
CA TYR A 52 -20.35 1.79 -7.29
C TYR A 52 -21.38 1.59 -6.17
N ALA A 53 -22.63 1.27 -6.49
CA ALA A 53 -23.69 1.05 -5.49
C ALA A 53 -23.31 0.01 -4.43
N HIS A 54 -22.51 -0.99 -4.79
CA HIS A 54 -22.03 -2.03 -3.88
C HIS A 54 -21.15 -1.49 -2.74
N TRP A 55 -20.51 -0.33 -2.91
CA TRP A 55 -19.77 0.33 -1.83
C TRP A 55 -20.69 0.81 -0.70
N LEU A 56 -21.95 1.14 -0.98
CA LEU A 56 -22.91 1.49 0.07
C LEU A 56 -23.25 0.30 0.98
N ASN A 57 -22.87 -0.92 0.59
CA ASN A 57 -23.08 -2.11 1.41
C ASN A 57 -22.03 -2.30 2.52
N LYS A 58 -21.02 -1.43 2.61
CA LYS A 58 -20.02 -1.52 3.70
C LYS A 58 -20.70 -1.33 5.06
N PRO A 59 -20.32 -2.11 6.09
CA PRO A 59 -21.01 -2.08 7.38
C PRO A 59 -21.15 -0.68 7.98
N PHE A 60 -20.08 0.11 7.96
CA PHE A 60 -20.12 1.47 8.52
C PHE A 60 -21.02 2.42 7.72
N ILE A 61 -21.08 2.27 6.38
CA ILE A 61 -21.95 3.09 5.52
C ILE A 61 -23.41 2.68 5.71
N LYS A 62 -23.70 1.38 5.80
CA LYS A 62 -25.06 0.89 6.10
C LYS A 62 -25.56 1.41 7.45
N ALA A 63 -24.73 1.33 8.49
CA ALA A 63 -25.06 1.81 9.83
C ALA A 63 -25.34 3.33 9.79
N TRP A 64 -24.50 4.09 9.10
CA TRP A 64 -24.69 5.52 8.92
C TRP A 64 -25.97 5.86 8.15
N LEU A 65 -26.22 5.21 7.00
CA LEU A 65 -27.45 5.41 6.22
C LEU A 65 -28.71 5.10 7.04
N ALA A 66 -28.68 4.03 7.85
CA ALA A 66 -29.79 3.67 8.73
C ALA A 66 -30.05 4.71 9.84
N SER A 67 -28.99 5.36 10.34
CA SER A 67 -29.11 6.41 11.37
C SER A 67 -29.69 7.73 10.86
N ILE A 68 -29.61 8.00 9.55
CA ILE A 68 -30.08 9.26 8.96
C ILE A 68 -31.59 9.25 8.71
N GLY A 69 -32.15 8.12 8.29
CA GLY A 69 -33.60 7.93 8.14
C GLY A 69 -34.27 8.76 7.03
N ARG A 70 -33.50 9.33 6.09
CA ARG A 70 -33.98 10.12 4.94
C ARG A 70 -33.26 9.72 3.64
N ASP A 71 -33.88 10.01 2.50
CA ASP A 71 -33.41 9.60 1.17
C ASP A 71 -32.68 10.71 0.38
N ASP A 72 -32.79 11.96 0.81
CA ASP A 72 -32.20 13.17 0.22
C ASP A 72 -30.82 13.51 0.83
N VAL A 73 -29.95 12.51 0.89
CA VAL A 73 -28.64 12.64 1.54
C VAL A 73 -27.57 13.06 0.53
N SER A 74 -26.88 14.17 0.83
CA SER A 74 -25.73 14.61 0.04
C SER A 74 -24.56 13.65 0.22
N LEU A 75 -23.71 13.53 -0.80
CA LEU A 75 -22.50 12.71 -0.69
C LEU A 75 -21.51 13.30 0.33
N ASP A 76 -21.45 14.64 0.46
CA ASP A 76 -20.59 15.33 1.43
C ASP A 76 -20.84 14.86 2.87
N GLU A 77 -22.11 14.70 3.26
CA GLU A 77 -22.45 14.21 4.60
C GLU A 77 -21.82 12.83 4.90
N LEU A 78 -21.71 11.95 3.90
CA LEU A 78 -21.03 10.66 4.05
C LEU A 78 -19.52 10.82 4.14
N LEU A 79 -18.94 11.71 3.32
CA LEU A 79 -17.50 11.89 3.23
C LEU A 79 -16.90 12.50 4.50
N TYR A 80 -17.66 13.33 5.21
CA TYR A 80 -17.27 13.89 6.50
C TYR A 80 -17.64 13.00 7.70
N HIS A 81 -18.29 11.86 7.48
CA HIS A 81 -18.64 10.94 8.56
C HIS A 81 -17.42 10.17 9.07
N TRP A 82 -17.12 10.32 10.36
CA TRP A 82 -16.17 9.50 11.09
C TRP A 82 -16.91 8.61 12.09
N PRO A 83 -16.86 7.27 11.96
CA PRO A 83 -17.58 6.40 12.89
C PRO A 83 -16.88 6.38 14.26
N LYS A 84 -17.67 6.55 15.34
CA LYS A 84 -17.17 6.67 16.72
C LYS A 84 -16.50 5.40 17.24
N ASP A 85 -17.01 4.22 16.84
CA ASP A 85 -16.59 2.92 17.38
C ASP A 85 -15.64 2.15 16.45
N THR A 86 -14.97 2.85 15.52
CA THR A 86 -13.99 2.20 14.64
C THR A 86 -12.60 2.24 15.26
N ALA A 87 -11.95 1.09 15.34
CA ALA A 87 -10.52 0.98 15.61
C ALA A 87 -9.73 1.61 14.45
N ALA A 88 -9.60 2.94 14.48
CA ALA A 88 -8.83 3.70 13.52
C ALA A 88 -7.36 3.73 13.96
N ALA A 89 -6.46 3.44 13.03
CA ALA A 89 -5.04 3.61 13.22
C ALA A 89 -4.59 4.96 12.68
N THR A 90 -3.62 5.57 13.36
CA THR A 90 -2.94 6.78 12.88
C THR A 90 -1.55 6.39 12.43
N TYR A 91 -1.35 6.27 11.13
CA TYR A 91 -0.06 5.97 10.54
C TYR A 91 0.72 7.25 10.24
N LEU A 92 2.03 7.10 10.07
CA LEU A 92 2.89 8.18 9.58
C LEU A 92 3.44 7.79 8.22
N LEU A 93 3.26 8.67 7.23
CA LEU A 93 3.86 8.49 5.92
C LEU A 93 5.28 9.04 5.91
N SER A 94 6.19 8.26 5.33
CA SER A 94 7.51 8.73 4.91
C SER A 94 7.76 8.32 3.47
N LEU A 95 8.73 8.98 2.85
CA LEU A 95 9.17 8.66 1.50
C LEU A 95 10.66 8.30 1.55
N GLY A 96 10.99 7.13 1.02
CA GLY A 96 12.35 6.66 0.82
C GLY A 96 12.64 6.40 -0.65
N GLN A 97 13.70 5.64 -0.91
CA GLN A 97 14.14 5.30 -2.25
C GLN A 97 14.47 3.82 -2.36
N TRP A 98 14.34 3.28 -3.58
CA TRP A 98 14.77 1.94 -3.92
C TRP A 98 15.19 1.88 -5.38
N GLY A 99 16.29 1.20 -5.69
CA GLY A 99 16.80 1.14 -7.05
C GLY A 99 18.10 1.91 -7.25
N ASN A 100 18.48 2.03 -8.52
CA ASN A 100 19.68 2.71 -8.96
C ASN A 100 19.45 3.18 -10.41
N GLU A 101 20.06 4.29 -10.81
CA GLU A 101 20.04 4.75 -12.20
C GLU A 101 20.58 3.71 -13.18
N THR A 102 21.51 2.87 -12.73
CA THR A 102 21.93 1.69 -13.48
C THR A 102 21.02 0.51 -13.19
N TRP A 103 20.58 -0.16 -14.26
CA TRP A 103 19.73 -1.33 -14.14
C TRP A 103 20.45 -2.51 -13.48
N ASN A 104 19.83 -3.07 -12.43
CA ASN A 104 20.28 -4.27 -11.75
C ASN A 104 19.04 -5.10 -11.34
N THR A 105 19.05 -6.40 -11.65
CA THR A 105 17.95 -7.33 -11.34
C THR A 105 17.65 -7.43 -9.86
N TRP A 106 18.65 -7.22 -9.00
CA TRP A 106 18.50 -7.26 -7.55
C TRP A 106 17.41 -6.31 -7.05
N TYR A 107 17.29 -5.12 -7.66
CA TYR A 107 16.27 -4.14 -7.25
C TYR A 107 14.85 -4.49 -7.74
N GLN A 108 14.71 -5.42 -8.68
CA GLN A 108 13.41 -5.85 -9.20
C GLN A 108 12.51 -4.67 -9.64
N THR A 109 13.09 -3.65 -10.28
CA THR A 109 12.37 -2.47 -10.81
C THR A 109 11.93 -2.69 -12.25
N SER A 110 10.89 -1.98 -12.67
CA SER A 110 10.32 -2.16 -14.01
C SER A 110 11.19 -1.59 -15.14
N ARG A 111 12.02 -0.60 -14.83
CA ARG A 111 13.03 -0.03 -15.72
C ARG A 111 14.28 0.38 -14.92
N ALA A 112 15.33 0.77 -15.64
CA ALA A 112 16.50 1.40 -15.01
C ALA A 112 16.09 2.71 -14.33
N GLY A 113 16.64 3.00 -13.16
CA GLY A 113 16.22 4.15 -12.35
C GLY A 113 15.85 3.77 -10.93
N ILE A 114 15.36 4.77 -10.24
CA ILE A 114 14.94 4.69 -8.85
C ILE A 114 13.40 4.67 -8.78
N ASN A 115 12.85 3.94 -7.82
CA ASN A 115 11.49 4.07 -7.36
C ASN A 115 11.47 4.94 -6.10
N ALA A 116 10.47 5.79 -5.97
CA ALA A 116 10.14 6.35 -4.69
C ALA A 116 9.43 5.30 -3.85
N VAL A 117 9.74 5.24 -2.56
CA VAL A 117 9.16 4.25 -1.65
C VAL A 117 8.27 4.97 -0.66
N LEU A 118 6.97 4.91 -0.86
CA LEU A 118 6.03 5.40 0.16
C LEU A 118 5.92 4.37 1.28
N GLN A 119 6.31 4.74 2.49
CA GLN A 119 6.24 3.88 3.65
C GLN A 119 5.05 4.29 4.54
N LEU A 120 4.22 3.31 4.86
CA LEU A 120 3.16 3.42 5.86
C LEU A 120 3.72 2.91 7.19
N ASN A 121 4.15 3.85 8.05
CA ASN A 121 4.80 3.51 9.31
C ASN A 121 3.77 3.26 10.42
N LEU A 122 4.09 2.31 11.30
CA LEU A 122 3.26 1.95 12.43
C LEU A 122 3.03 3.16 13.36
N PRO A 123 1.88 3.19 14.06
CA PRO A 123 1.62 4.19 15.10
C PRO A 123 2.67 4.13 16.22
N PHE A 124 2.84 5.23 16.94
CA PHE A 124 3.86 5.37 18.00
C PHE A 124 3.74 4.33 19.11
N GLU A 125 2.53 3.85 19.41
CA GLU A 125 2.30 2.80 20.41
C GLU A 125 3.04 1.48 20.09
N HIS A 126 3.16 1.13 18.80
CA HIS A 126 3.92 -0.05 18.37
C HIS A 126 5.41 0.16 18.57
N GLN A 127 5.90 1.34 18.22
CA GLN A 127 7.30 1.70 18.40
C GLN A 127 7.69 1.60 19.88
N LYS A 128 6.85 2.11 20.78
CA LYS A 128 7.07 2.01 22.22
C LYS A 128 7.16 0.57 22.71
N VAL A 129 6.31 -0.34 22.21
CA VAL A 129 6.36 -1.76 22.58
C VAL A 129 7.68 -2.40 22.13
N PHE A 130 8.13 -2.11 20.91
CA PHE A 130 9.40 -2.63 20.39
C PHE A 130 10.61 -2.07 21.15
N GLU A 131 10.58 -0.79 21.50
CA GLU A 131 11.62 -0.13 22.29
C GLU A 131 11.69 -0.68 23.72
N GLN A 132 10.54 -0.80 24.40
CA GLN A 132 10.46 -1.35 25.76
C GLN A 132 10.95 -2.80 25.85
N GLN A 133 10.74 -3.58 24.79
CA GLN A 133 11.16 -4.97 24.71
C GLN A 133 12.57 -5.15 24.12
N GLY A 134 13.25 -4.07 23.73
CA GLY A 134 14.61 -4.10 23.18
C GLY A 134 14.74 -4.78 21.81
N ILE A 135 13.65 -5.02 21.09
CA ILE A 135 13.65 -5.79 19.82
C ILE A 135 13.71 -4.93 18.57
N GLU A 136 13.72 -3.60 18.70
CA GLU A 136 13.78 -2.68 17.56
C GLU A 136 15.02 -2.90 16.67
N GLN A 137 16.18 -3.14 17.26
CA GLN A 137 17.40 -3.36 16.48
C GLN A 137 17.36 -4.67 15.70
N ILE A 138 16.76 -5.72 16.28
CA ILE A 138 16.53 -7.02 15.63
C ILE A 138 15.61 -6.83 14.42
N TRP A 139 14.56 -6.02 14.61
CA TRP A 139 13.64 -5.64 13.54
C TRP A 139 14.34 -4.96 12.36
N ARG A 140 15.16 -3.94 12.65
CA ARG A 140 15.90 -3.20 11.62
C ARG A 140 16.95 -4.06 10.94
N ALA A 141 17.72 -4.83 11.71
CA ALA A 141 18.83 -5.65 11.21
C ALA A 141 18.37 -6.81 10.31
N SER A 142 17.22 -7.42 10.59
CA SER A 142 16.70 -8.56 9.81
C SER A 142 16.17 -8.17 8.42
N ARG A 143 16.11 -6.87 8.09
CA ARG A 143 15.32 -6.35 6.96
C ARG A 143 16.04 -5.33 6.09
N TRP A 144 17.36 -5.25 6.18
CA TRP A 144 18.19 -4.33 5.39
C TRP A 144 18.04 -4.47 3.86
N HIS A 145 17.49 -5.60 3.38
CA HIS A 145 17.24 -5.89 1.97
C HIS A 145 15.81 -5.53 1.52
N HIS A 146 15.06 -4.77 2.34
CA HIS A 146 13.71 -4.28 2.03
C HIS A 146 13.65 -2.75 2.11
N PRO A 147 12.75 -2.10 1.36
CA PRO A 147 12.65 -0.64 1.31
C PRO A 147 11.88 -0.07 2.53
N MET A 148 12.42 -0.28 3.73
CA MET A 148 11.83 0.22 4.97
C MET A 148 12.42 1.56 5.40
N SER A 149 11.73 2.26 6.30
CA SER A 149 12.25 3.47 6.91
C SER A 149 13.42 3.17 7.86
N GLU A 150 14.47 3.99 7.81
CA GLU A 150 15.60 3.90 8.75
C GLU A 150 15.26 4.44 10.15
N SER A 151 14.23 5.29 10.25
CA SER A 151 13.88 6.02 11.47
C SER A 151 12.60 5.54 12.14
N ARG A 152 11.79 4.72 11.46
CA ARG A 152 10.49 4.26 11.96
C ARG A 152 10.23 2.80 11.60
N LEU A 153 9.40 2.14 12.40
CA LEU A 153 8.90 0.81 12.08
C LEU A 153 7.89 0.89 10.92
N THR A 154 8.30 0.46 9.73
CA THR A 154 7.43 0.40 8.55
C THR A 154 6.48 -0.79 8.65
N MET A 155 5.17 -0.53 8.59
CA MET A 155 4.16 -1.60 8.51
C MET A 155 4.08 -2.15 7.09
N ALA A 156 3.93 -1.27 6.12
CA ALA A 156 3.79 -1.60 4.71
C ALA A 156 4.46 -0.51 3.86
N TRP A 157 4.75 -0.83 2.61
CA TRP A 157 5.33 0.14 1.68
C TRP A 157 4.79 -0.07 0.27
N ALA A 158 4.89 0.98 -0.55
CA ALA A 158 4.62 0.94 -1.97
C ALA A 158 5.82 1.48 -2.77
N ARG A 159 6.23 0.76 -3.82
CA ARG A 159 7.21 1.26 -4.80
C ARG A 159 6.47 1.98 -5.91
N LEU A 160 6.83 3.24 -6.11
CA LEU A 160 6.21 4.16 -7.05
C LEU A 160 7.23 4.57 -8.12
N ASP A 161 6.81 4.62 -9.38
CA ASP A 161 7.53 5.29 -10.45
C ASP A 161 6.59 6.25 -11.16
N TRP A 162 7.12 7.32 -11.74
CA TRP A 162 6.33 8.28 -12.48
C TRP A 162 7.16 8.99 -13.53
N ASP A 163 6.44 9.70 -14.38
CA ASP A 163 7.01 10.54 -15.41
C ASP A 163 6.15 11.79 -15.62
N TRP A 164 6.72 12.95 -15.27
CA TRP A 164 6.03 14.23 -15.38
C TRP A 164 5.68 14.61 -16.81
N GLN A 165 6.46 14.17 -17.80
CA GLN A 165 6.22 14.49 -19.22
C GLN A 165 4.95 13.81 -19.75
N THR A 166 4.72 12.56 -19.35
CA THR A 166 3.51 11.82 -19.71
C THR A 166 2.35 12.10 -18.76
N GLY A 167 2.62 12.65 -17.57
CA GLY A 167 1.60 12.88 -16.53
C GLY A 167 1.07 11.58 -15.93
N GLN A 168 1.86 10.49 -16.01
CA GLN A 168 1.48 9.15 -15.59
C GLN A 168 2.36 8.67 -14.44
N ALA A 169 1.73 7.96 -13.50
CA ALA A 169 2.42 7.26 -12.42
C ALA A 169 2.10 5.76 -12.47
N ILE A 170 2.92 4.96 -11.82
CA ILE A 170 2.68 3.54 -11.59
C ILE A 170 3.02 3.16 -10.15
N ILE A 171 2.13 2.36 -9.55
CA ILE A 171 2.39 1.61 -8.35
C ILE A 171 2.96 0.26 -8.81
N GLU A 172 4.28 0.11 -8.68
CA GLU A 172 4.96 -1.10 -9.12
C GLU A 172 4.67 -2.27 -8.16
N GLU A 173 4.52 -1.98 -6.88
CA GLU A 173 4.39 -3.00 -5.85
C GLU A 173 3.86 -2.37 -4.57
N ILE A 174 3.07 -3.16 -3.83
CA ILE A 174 2.84 -2.93 -2.41
C ILE A 174 3.18 -4.21 -1.65
N GLN A 175 3.77 -4.08 -0.47
CA GLN A 175 4.09 -5.22 0.39
C GLN A 175 4.03 -4.83 1.88
N SER A 176 3.98 -5.85 2.72
CA SER A 176 4.21 -5.74 4.15
C SER A 176 5.06 -6.91 4.62
N ASP A 177 6.36 -6.67 4.79
CA ASP A 177 7.29 -7.72 5.23
C ASP A 177 6.99 -8.16 6.66
N TRP A 178 6.62 -7.23 7.54
CA TRP A 178 6.23 -7.56 8.91
C TRP A 178 5.00 -8.44 8.98
N LEU A 179 3.95 -8.04 8.26
CA LEU A 179 2.68 -8.73 8.36
C LEU A 179 2.72 -10.09 7.66
N ARG A 180 3.62 -10.25 6.69
CA ARG A 180 3.89 -11.54 6.04
C ARG A 180 4.61 -12.51 6.98
N ASP A 181 5.59 -12.04 7.73
CA ASP A 181 6.53 -12.93 8.44
C ASP A 181 6.13 -13.21 9.91
N TYR A 182 5.31 -12.34 10.50
CA TYR A 182 4.84 -12.53 11.87
C TYR A 182 4.09 -13.86 12.12
N PRO A 183 3.24 -14.38 11.20
CA PRO A 183 2.63 -15.70 11.38
C PRO A 183 3.65 -16.83 11.58
N ASP A 184 4.76 -16.81 10.83
CA ASP A 184 5.82 -17.82 10.96
C ASP A 184 6.59 -17.66 12.28
N LEU A 185 6.83 -16.42 12.70
CA LEU A 185 7.38 -16.11 14.02
C LEU A 185 6.48 -16.63 15.15
N LEU A 186 5.16 -16.42 15.03
CA LEU A 186 4.19 -16.88 16.01
C LEU A 186 4.14 -18.42 16.07
N ALA A 187 4.16 -19.09 14.93
CA ALA A 187 4.18 -20.55 14.85
C ALA A 187 5.44 -21.13 15.52
N GLU A 188 6.60 -20.54 15.27
CA GLU A 188 7.84 -20.94 15.92
C GLU A 188 7.80 -20.67 17.43
N ALA A 189 7.28 -19.52 17.86
CA ALA A 189 7.13 -19.18 19.27
C ALA A 189 6.23 -20.18 20.03
N VAL A 190 5.18 -20.69 19.37
CA VAL A 190 4.34 -21.77 19.93
C VAL A 190 5.14 -23.05 20.12
N LEU A 191 5.96 -23.44 19.12
CA LEU A 191 6.80 -24.63 19.22
C LEU A 191 7.90 -24.48 20.28
N ALA A 192 8.54 -23.31 20.37
CA ALA A 192 9.54 -22.97 21.37
C ALA A 192 8.96 -23.06 22.78
N LYS A 193 7.77 -22.49 22.99
CA LYS A 193 7.03 -22.61 24.26
C LYS A 193 6.80 -24.07 24.65
N ALA A 194 6.41 -24.92 23.69
CA ALA A 194 6.19 -26.35 23.93
C ALA A 194 7.48 -27.10 24.30
N ARG A 195 8.64 -26.61 23.87
CA ARG A 195 9.97 -27.13 24.25
C ARG A 195 10.50 -26.58 25.58
N GLY A 196 9.79 -25.64 26.21
CA GLY A 196 10.25 -24.99 27.44
C GLY A 196 11.25 -23.85 27.23
N GLU A 197 11.37 -23.33 26.01
CA GLU A 197 12.21 -22.17 25.69
C GLU A 197 11.52 -20.86 26.12
N SER A 198 12.29 -19.80 26.34
CA SER A 198 11.79 -18.45 26.71
C SER A 198 11.86 -17.43 25.57
N SER A 199 12.44 -17.80 24.43
CA SER A 199 12.67 -16.92 23.29
C SER A 199 12.76 -17.69 21.96
N VAL A 200 12.75 -16.95 20.85
CA VAL A 200 13.01 -17.44 19.49
C VAL A 200 14.08 -16.58 18.81
N TRP A 201 14.81 -17.16 17.86
CA TRP A 201 15.87 -16.46 17.12
C TRP A 201 15.42 -15.97 15.75
N ARG A 202 15.51 -14.66 15.51
CA ARG A 202 15.25 -14.01 14.20
C ARG A 202 16.24 -12.88 13.93
N GLY A 203 17.51 -13.23 13.73
CA GLY A 203 18.60 -12.25 13.65
C GLY A 203 18.95 -11.62 15.01
N GLY A 204 18.37 -12.16 16.07
CA GLY A 204 18.50 -11.77 17.47
C GLY A 204 17.48 -12.54 18.31
N GLU A 205 17.67 -12.52 19.62
CA GLU A 205 16.77 -13.20 20.57
C GLU A 205 15.50 -12.37 20.81
N ILE A 206 14.33 -12.95 20.54
CA ILE A 206 13.02 -12.32 20.76
C ILE A 206 12.29 -13.08 21.87
N PRO A 207 11.98 -12.46 23.02
CA PRO A 207 11.22 -13.10 24.09
C PRO A 207 9.85 -13.58 23.62
N LEU A 208 9.43 -14.77 24.07
CA LEU A 208 8.12 -15.33 23.70
C LEU A 208 6.95 -14.44 24.16
N GLU A 209 7.07 -13.80 25.32
CA GLU A 209 6.08 -12.85 25.83
C GLU A 209 5.85 -11.70 24.85
N THR A 210 6.91 -11.17 24.24
CA THR A 210 6.84 -10.12 23.23
C THR A 210 6.09 -10.58 22.00
N VAL A 211 6.34 -11.81 21.54
CA VAL A 211 5.60 -12.39 20.40
C VAL A 211 4.12 -12.54 20.76
N PHE A 212 3.78 -13.14 21.90
CA PHE A 212 2.37 -13.38 22.24
C PHE A 212 1.60 -12.09 22.56
N SER A 213 2.21 -11.13 23.25
CA SER A 213 1.56 -9.86 23.60
C SER A 213 1.26 -8.99 22.37
N TYR A 214 2.06 -9.12 21.31
CA TYR A 214 1.87 -8.34 20.08
C TYR A 214 0.73 -8.86 19.18
N GLN A 215 0.19 -10.05 19.43
CA GLN A 215 -0.77 -10.72 18.56
C GLN A 215 -2.06 -9.91 18.32
N SER A 216 -2.55 -9.21 19.33
CA SER A 216 -3.77 -8.39 19.22
C SER A 216 -3.57 -7.19 18.29
N MET A 217 -2.48 -6.45 18.48
CA MET A 217 -2.04 -5.34 17.63
C MET A 217 -1.80 -5.81 16.19
N PHE A 218 -1.11 -6.93 16.00
CA PHE A 218 -0.89 -7.54 14.68
C PHE A 218 -2.21 -7.81 13.95
N THR A 219 -3.16 -8.45 14.63
CA THR A 219 -4.44 -8.90 14.03
C THR A 219 -5.27 -7.71 13.51
N GLN A 220 -5.15 -6.55 14.15
CA GLN A 220 -5.82 -5.33 13.71
C GLN A 220 -5.29 -4.88 12.32
N HIS A 221 -3.98 -4.82 12.13
CA HIS A 221 -3.39 -4.36 10.88
C HIS A 221 -3.48 -5.39 9.76
N GLN A 222 -3.37 -6.69 10.08
CA GLN A 222 -3.41 -7.78 9.10
C GLN A 222 -4.62 -7.69 8.16
N LYS A 223 -5.77 -7.26 8.68
CA LYS A 223 -7.03 -7.21 7.93
C LYS A 223 -7.14 -6.00 7.00
N THR A 224 -6.34 -4.96 7.20
CA THR A 224 -6.56 -3.65 6.55
C THR A 224 -5.33 -3.07 5.89
N TRP A 225 -4.13 -3.64 6.09
CA TRP A 225 -2.88 -3.03 5.65
C TRP A 225 -2.85 -2.74 4.15
N SER A 226 -3.34 -3.68 3.33
CA SER A 226 -3.26 -3.57 1.87
C SER A 226 -4.18 -2.47 1.35
N GLU A 227 -5.38 -2.35 1.94
CA GLU A 227 -6.30 -1.25 1.66
C GLU A 227 -5.72 0.08 2.14
N ALA A 228 -5.13 0.11 3.33
CA ALA A 228 -4.51 1.32 3.88
C ALA A 228 -3.34 1.79 2.99
N MET A 229 -2.45 0.87 2.61
CA MET A 229 -1.28 1.16 1.79
C MET A 229 -1.66 1.62 0.39
N LEU A 230 -2.61 0.95 -0.29
CA LEU A 230 -3.05 1.38 -1.62
C LEU A 230 -3.79 2.72 -1.55
N THR A 231 -4.59 2.96 -0.51
CA THR A 231 -5.22 4.28 -0.30
C THR A 231 -4.17 5.37 -0.09
N ALA A 232 -3.16 5.11 0.74
CA ALA A 232 -2.07 6.06 0.97
C ALA A 232 -1.28 6.35 -0.31
N ALA A 233 -0.98 5.31 -1.11
CA ALA A 233 -0.28 5.45 -2.38
C ALA A 233 -1.08 6.30 -3.39
N LEU A 234 -2.37 6.03 -3.53
CA LEU A 234 -3.24 6.81 -4.41
C LEU A 234 -3.41 8.25 -3.91
N TRP A 235 -3.59 8.44 -2.61
CA TRP A 235 -3.68 9.76 -1.99
C TRP A 235 -2.40 10.56 -2.24
N PHE A 236 -1.24 9.96 -2.04
CA PHE A 236 0.05 10.60 -2.28
C PHE A 236 0.21 10.97 -3.76
N LEU A 237 -0.01 10.03 -4.67
CA LEU A 237 0.13 10.28 -6.11
C LEU A 237 -0.85 11.35 -6.61
N GLN A 238 -2.09 11.37 -6.11
CA GLN A 238 -3.13 12.27 -6.60
C GLN A 238 -3.11 13.64 -5.88
N GLN A 239 -3.08 13.65 -4.56
CA GLN A 239 -3.25 14.86 -3.74
C GLN A 239 -1.94 15.58 -3.50
N GLU A 240 -0.84 14.85 -3.27
CA GLU A 240 0.48 15.46 -3.04
C GLU A 240 1.20 15.73 -4.37
N LEU A 241 1.13 14.79 -5.32
CA LEU A 241 1.87 14.89 -6.59
C LEU A 241 1.04 15.31 -7.80
N GLY A 242 -0.30 15.31 -7.71
CA GLY A 242 -1.17 15.80 -8.79
C GLY A 242 -1.37 14.86 -9.99
N PHE A 243 -0.97 13.59 -9.90
CA PHE A 243 -1.17 12.62 -10.99
C PHE A 243 -2.64 12.23 -11.15
N LYS A 244 -3.14 12.30 -12.39
CA LYS A 244 -4.51 11.96 -12.75
C LYS A 244 -4.67 10.54 -13.30
N GLU A 245 -3.59 9.98 -13.82
CA GLU A 245 -3.55 8.63 -14.38
C GLU A 245 -2.50 7.80 -13.65
N VAL A 246 -2.99 6.83 -12.87
CA VAL A 246 -2.16 5.93 -12.07
C VAL A 246 -2.34 4.51 -12.59
N PHE A 247 -1.22 3.85 -12.89
CA PHE A 247 -1.19 2.45 -13.27
C PHE A 247 -0.83 1.57 -12.08
N TYR A 248 -1.19 0.29 -12.16
CA TYR A 248 -0.78 -0.76 -11.24
C TYR A 248 -0.47 -2.01 -12.06
N HIS A 249 0.58 -2.76 -11.71
CA HIS A 249 0.98 -3.95 -12.47
C HIS A 249 -0.11 -5.03 -12.48
N GLY A 250 -0.37 -5.64 -13.64
CA GLY A 250 -0.98 -6.96 -13.68
C GLY A 250 0.03 -8.00 -13.19
N TRP A 251 -0.42 -9.06 -12.50
CA TRP A 251 0.47 -10.03 -11.86
C TRP A 251 1.52 -10.63 -12.83
N GLN A 252 1.09 -11.19 -13.96
CA GLN A 252 2.00 -11.76 -14.96
C GLN A 252 2.93 -10.71 -15.56
N THR A 253 2.39 -9.54 -15.92
CA THR A 253 3.15 -8.47 -16.56
C THR A 253 4.20 -7.88 -15.62
N GLY A 254 3.86 -7.66 -14.36
CA GLY A 254 4.80 -7.21 -13.33
C GLY A 254 5.95 -8.19 -13.13
N ASN A 255 5.64 -9.49 -13.00
CA ASN A 255 6.65 -10.54 -12.86
C ASN A 255 7.59 -10.58 -14.08
N ALA A 256 7.04 -10.49 -15.29
CA ALA A 256 7.82 -10.52 -16.52
C ALA A 256 8.72 -9.28 -16.68
N VAL A 257 8.19 -8.09 -16.41
CA VAL A 257 8.92 -6.83 -16.55
C VAL A 257 10.05 -6.73 -15.52
N LYS A 258 9.79 -7.15 -14.28
CA LYS A 258 10.77 -7.19 -13.19
C LYS A 258 11.70 -8.42 -13.23
N ARG A 259 11.42 -9.39 -14.13
CA ARG A 259 12.15 -10.65 -14.31
C ARG A 259 12.24 -11.46 -13.02
N LEU A 260 11.13 -11.56 -12.31
CA LEU A 260 11.05 -12.32 -11.08
C LEU A 260 11.14 -13.82 -11.38
N GLY A 261 11.98 -14.52 -10.62
CA GLY A 261 11.98 -15.98 -10.58
C GLY A 261 10.78 -16.51 -9.79
N GLU A 262 10.52 -17.81 -9.90
CA GLU A 262 9.39 -18.48 -9.24
C GLU A 262 9.39 -18.29 -7.72
N ASP A 263 10.56 -18.28 -7.09
CA ASP A 263 10.73 -18.08 -5.64
C ASP A 263 10.51 -16.62 -5.18
N HIS A 264 10.28 -15.70 -6.11
CA HIS A 264 10.16 -14.27 -5.84
C HIS A 264 8.84 -13.67 -6.33
N VAL A 265 7.89 -14.50 -6.76
CA VAL A 265 6.59 -14.02 -7.23
C VAL A 265 5.76 -13.51 -6.05
N PRO A 266 5.12 -12.33 -6.17
CA PRO A 266 4.30 -11.81 -5.10
C PRO A 266 2.94 -12.54 -5.03
N PRO A 267 2.23 -12.45 -3.89
CA PRO A 267 0.89 -13.03 -3.75
C PRO A 267 -0.07 -12.50 -4.83
N ARG A 268 -0.72 -13.41 -5.56
CA ARG A 268 -1.58 -13.05 -6.70
C ARG A 268 -2.73 -12.12 -6.33
N SER A 269 -3.33 -12.31 -5.15
CA SER A 269 -4.47 -11.51 -4.66
C SER A 269 -4.17 -10.00 -4.57
N LEU A 270 -2.94 -9.61 -4.23
CA LEU A 270 -2.51 -8.20 -4.20
C LEU A 270 -2.46 -7.55 -5.59
N TYR A 271 -2.42 -8.36 -6.65
CA TYR A 271 -2.32 -7.92 -8.05
C TYR A 271 -3.58 -8.26 -8.85
N THR A 272 -4.62 -8.79 -8.20
CA THR A 272 -5.91 -9.10 -8.85
C THR A 272 -7.08 -8.50 -8.09
N GLU A 273 -7.28 -8.89 -6.83
CA GLU A 273 -8.47 -8.50 -6.06
C GLU A 273 -8.37 -7.06 -5.56
N LEU A 274 -7.18 -6.64 -5.14
CA LEU A 274 -7.00 -5.32 -4.55
C LEU A 274 -7.20 -4.17 -5.56
N PRO A 275 -6.60 -4.18 -6.77
CA PRO A 275 -6.87 -3.15 -7.76
C PRO A 275 -8.36 -3.08 -8.16
N GLU A 276 -9.03 -4.23 -8.29
CA GLU A 276 -10.46 -4.29 -8.62
C GLU A 276 -11.33 -3.67 -7.54
N LYS A 277 -11.01 -3.94 -6.28
CA LYS A 277 -11.66 -3.32 -5.12
C LYS A 277 -11.56 -1.80 -5.15
N PHE A 278 -10.47 -1.26 -5.70
CA PHE A 278 -10.23 0.17 -5.89
C PHE A 278 -10.74 0.73 -7.23
N ALA A 279 -11.55 -0.06 -7.94
CA ALA A 279 -12.13 0.28 -9.24
C ALA A 279 -11.08 0.65 -10.30
N PHE A 280 -9.91 0.03 -10.26
CA PHE A 280 -9.02 0.05 -11.41
C PHE A 280 -9.64 -0.72 -12.58
N GLU A 281 -9.42 -0.21 -13.78
CA GLU A 281 -9.84 -0.87 -15.02
C GLU A 281 -8.69 -1.70 -15.58
N ARG A 282 -8.96 -2.94 -15.98
CA ARG A 282 -7.97 -3.78 -16.66
C ARG A 282 -7.73 -3.24 -18.08
N VAL A 283 -6.48 -3.05 -18.45
CA VAL A 283 -6.07 -2.53 -19.76
C VAL A 283 -4.88 -3.29 -20.33
N ASN A 284 -4.73 -3.30 -21.65
CA ASN A 284 -3.63 -4.00 -22.35
C ASN A 284 -2.49 -3.06 -22.79
N GLN A 285 -2.55 -1.80 -22.34
CA GLN A 285 -1.52 -0.80 -22.59
C GLN A 285 -1.09 -0.23 -21.24
N GLY A 286 0.21 -0.35 -20.95
CA GLY A 286 0.81 0.20 -19.73
C GLY A 286 1.07 1.70 -19.83
N PRO A 287 1.70 2.28 -18.79
CA PRO A 287 2.10 3.68 -18.83
C PRO A 287 3.10 3.91 -19.97
N LEU A 288 2.92 5.02 -20.68
CA LEU A 288 3.66 5.38 -21.88
C LEU A 288 5.17 5.41 -21.65
N PHE A 289 5.63 5.87 -20.48
CA PHE A 289 7.06 5.93 -20.17
C PHE A 289 7.69 4.54 -19.99
N LEU A 290 6.94 3.53 -19.55
CA LEU A 290 7.41 2.14 -19.54
C LEU A 290 7.26 1.49 -20.92
N GLU A 291 6.15 1.72 -21.61
CA GLU A 291 5.92 1.19 -22.96
C GLU A 291 6.95 1.71 -23.98
N ARG A 292 7.57 2.87 -23.71
CA ARG A 292 8.65 3.45 -24.52
C ARG A 292 10.03 2.86 -24.20
N ASP A 293 10.22 2.29 -23.01
CA ASP A 293 11.49 1.73 -22.56
C ASP A 293 11.93 0.53 -23.44
N PRO A 294 13.15 0.54 -24.00
CA PRO A 294 13.62 -0.53 -24.90
C PRO A 294 13.60 -1.93 -24.28
N LYS A 295 13.87 -2.07 -22.98
CA LYS A 295 13.87 -3.37 -22.29
C LYS A 295 12.45 -3.86 -22.08
N VAL A 296 11.55 -2.98 -21.63
CA VAL A 296 10.12 -3.30 -21.47
C VAL A 296 9.51 -3.71 -22.81
N LYS A 297 9.80 -2.99 -23.89
CA LYS A 297 9.39 -3.38 -25.26
C LYS A 297 9.86 -4.78 -25.65
N LYS A 298 11.10 -5.14 -25.30
CA LYS A 298 11.66 -6.48 -25.59
C LYS A 298 10.97 -7.57 -24.78
N VAL A 299 10.64 -7.29 -23.51
CA VAL A 299 9.87 -8.22 -22.67
C VAL A 299 8.48 -8.40 -23.24
N LYS A 300 7.76 -7.32 -23.55
CA LYS A 300 6.40 -7.33 -24.13
C LYS A 300 6.26 -8.25 -25.34
N LYS A 301 7.24 -8.24 -26.26
CA LYS A 301 7.27 -9.09 -27.46
C LYS A 301 7.30 -10.60 -27.16
N ARG A 302 7.61 -11.01 -25.92
CA ARG A 302 7.76 -12.40 -25.49
C ARG A 302 6.65 -12.84 -24.54
N GLN A 303 5.62 -12.01 -24.34
CA GLN A 303 4.55 -12.28 -23.39
C GLN A 303 3.24 -12.43 -24.14
N ASP A 304 2.53 -13.52 -23.87
CA ASP A 304 1.16 -13.72 -24.38
C ASP A 304 0.15 -12.87 -23.61
N VAL A 305 0.46 -12.55 -22.35
CA VAL A 305 -0.36 -11.72 -21.47
C VAL A 305 0.36 -10.43 -21.15
N TRP A 306 -0.21 -9.31 -21.61
CA TRP A 306 0.29 -7.96 -21.32
C TRP A 306 -0.84 -7.10 -20.74
N GLN A 307 -1.04 -7.21 -19.43
CA GLN A 307 -2.16 -6.60 -18.72
C GLN A 307 -1.67 -5.68 -17.59
N TRP A 308 -2.35 -4.55 -17.47
CA TRP A 308 -2.17 -3.55 -16.44
C TRP A 308 -3.52 -3.21 -15.83
N TYR A 309 -3.47 -2.51 -14.71
CA TYR A 309 -4.61 -1.84 -14.11
C TYR A 309 -4.41 -0.34 -14.27
N ARG A 310 -5.46 0.37 -14.70
CA ARG A 310 -5.46 1.82 -14.84
C ARG A 310 -6.53 2.43 -13.95
N TRP A 311 -6.13 3.47 -13.23
CA TRP A 311 -7.00 4.31 -12.43
C TRP A 311 -6.87 5.75 -12.94
N ALA A 312 -7.84 6.14 -13.78
CA ALA A 312 -7.88 7.44 -14.44
C ALA A 312 -9.02 8.28 -13.86
N ALA A 313 -8.69 9.51 -13.47
CA ALA A 313 -9.61 10.50 -12.92
C ALA A 313 -10.76 10.84 -13.87
#